data_AF-A0AAU9UHL3-F1
#
_entry.id   AF-A0AAU9UHL3-F1
#
_cell.length_a   1.000
_cell.length_b   1.000
_cell.length_c   1.000
_cell.angle_alpha   90.00
_cell.angle_beta   90.00
_cell.angle_gamma   90.00
#
_symmetry.space_group_name_H-M   'P 1'
#
loop_
_entity.id
_entity.type
_entity.pdbx_description
1 polymer ?
#
loop_
_entity_poly.entity_id
_entity_poly.type
_entity_poly.pdbx_seq_one_letter_code
_entity_poly.pdbx_strand_id
1 'polypeptide(L)'
;MNEVGFLGVTAHFVKNNEMLVTDNASSMLAAVRISLDEKKYLPCFAHTINIVVKEALKLPCVKAAVVKVREIVLWFKNSVVQMDKLRKIQMRNNVPEDPRFKNLHFQDAGACERAIQKLKTMVIEQLNSPTPKFFA
;
A
#
# COMPACT_ATOMS: atom_id res chain seq x y z
N MET A 1 4.16 4.46 41.04
CA MET A 1 3.27 3.58 40.24
C MET A 1 3.13 4.26 38.89
N ASN A 2 4.11 4.09 37.98
CA ASN A 2 4.29 2.94 37.07
C ASN A 2 2.97 2.68 36.32
N GLU A 3 2.82 2.87 35.01
CA GLU A 3 3.75 2.55 33.93
C GLU A 3 3.61 3.54 32.75
N VAL A 4 4.73 4.12 32.30
CA VAL A 4 4.80 4.69 30.95
C VAL A 4 4.92 3.53 29.99
N GLY A 5 3.77 3.05 29.50
CA GLY A 5 3.71 2.06 28.44
C GLY A 5 4.36 2.62 27.18
N PHE A 6 5.59 2.19 26.88
CA PHE A 6 6.20 2.42 25.58
C PHE A 6 5.47 1.55 24.57
N LEU A 7 4.44 2.10 23.93
CA LEU A 7 3.94 1.54 22.68
C LEU A 7 5.08 1.75 21.67
N GLY A 8 5.65 0.67 21.15
CA GLY A 8 6.64 0.73 20.09
C GLY A 8 5.98 1.27 18.83
N VAL A 9 6.05 2.58 18.64
CA VAL A 9 5.38 3.27 17.54
C VAL A 9 6.37 3.52 16.42
N THR A 10 6.18 2.88 15.26
CA THR A 10 6.95 3.20 14.06
C THR A 10 6.43 4.54 13.50
N ALA A 11 6.94 5.63 14.06
CA ALA A 11 6.65 6.99 13.65
C ALA A 11 7.91 7.62 13.05
N HIS A 12 7.79 8.17 11.84
CA HIS A 12 8.87 8.97 11.27
C HIS A 12 8.55 10.44 11.48
N PHE A 13 9.40 11.11 12.26
CA PHE A 13 9.37 12.57 12.40
C PHE A 13 10.15 13.19 11.24
N VAL A 14 9.46 13.99 10.42
CA VAL A 14 10.12 14.77 9.37
C VAL A 14 10.75 15.99 10.02
N LYS A 15 12.09 16.01 10.11
CA LYS A 15 12.87 17.09 10.73
C LYS A 15 12.74 18.37 9.90
N ASN A 16 11.84 19.27 10.32
CA ASN A 16 11.77 20.73 10.07
C ASN A 16 10.35 21.31 10.18
N ASN A 17 9.34 20.48 10.46
CA ASN A 17 8.02 20.92 10.91
C ASN A 17 7.46 19.82 11.81
N GLU A 18 6.85 20.18 12.94
CA GLU A 18 6.33 19.29 14.00
C GLU A 18 5.15 18.40 13.52
N MET A 19 5.37 17.59 12.49
CA MET A 19 4.36 16.78 11.83
C MET A 19 4.68 15.31 11.99
N LEU A 20 3.71 14.57 12.53
CA LEU A 20 3.81 13.15 12.76
C LEU A 20 3.31 12.40 11.52
N VAL A 21 4.17 11.52 10.98
CA VAL A 21 3.79 10.57 9.92
C VAL A 21 3.66 9.17 10.50
N THR A 22 2.48 8.56 10.33
CA THR A 22 2.21 7.19 10.78
C THR A 22 1.77 6.30 9.64
N ASP A 23 1.90 5.00 9.79
CA ASP A 23 1.46 3.98 8.82
C ASP A 23 -0.07 3.85 8.71
N ASN A 24 -0.86 4.82 9.21
CA ASN A 24 -2.33 4.82 9.11
C ASN A 24 -3.01 3.58 9.75
N ALA A 25 -2.32 2.85 10.64
CA ALA A 25 -2.93 1.78 11.42
C ALA A 25 -4.05 2.32 12.32
N SER A 26 -5.09 1.53 12.57
CA SER A 26 -6.24 1.96 13.38
C SER A 26 -5.86 2.37 14.81
N SER A 27 -4.93 1.64 15.42
CA SER A 27 -4.34 1.99 16.73
C SER A 27 -3.59 3.31 16.70
N MET A 28 -2.87 3.57 15.62
CA MET A 28 -2.11 4.80 15.40
C MET A 28 -3.01 6.00 15.21
N LEU A 29 -4.08 5.85 14.43
CA LEU A 29 -5.08 6.91 14.22
C LEU A 29 -5.79 7.27 15.52
N ALA A 30 -6.10 6.28 16.36
CA ALA A 30 -6.70 6.53 17.67
C ALA A 30 -5.74 7.31 18.58
N ALA A 31 -4.46 6.92 18.65
CA ALA A 31 -3.45 7.62 19.45
C ALA A 31 -3.21 9.05 18.96
N VAL A 32 -3.17 9.27 17.64
CA VAL A 32 -3.04 10.62 17.05
C VAL A 32 -4.21 11.51 17.45
N ARG A 33 -5.44 11.02 17.33
CA ARG A 33 -6.66 11.79 17.66
C ARG A 33 -6.73 12.21 19.13
N ILE A 34 -6.12 11.44 20.02
CA ILE A 34 -6.10 11.72 21.46
C ILE A 34 -4.94 12.66 21.81
N SER A 35 -3.78 12.49 21.18
CA SER A 35 -2.52 13.10 21.63
C SER A 35 -2.07 14.30 20.79
N LEU A 36 -2.62 14.53 19.60
CA LEU A 36 -2.16 15.55 18.66
C LEU A 36 -3.33 16.27 17.98
N ASP A 37 -3.12 17.55 17.68
CA ASP A 37 -4.02 18.32 16.83
C ASP A 37 -3.97 17.76 15.39
N GLU A 38 -5.11 17.61 14.72
CA GLU A 38 -5.22 16.95 13.41
C GLU A 38 -4.35 17.62 12.34
N LYS A 39 -4.05 18.92 12.53
CA LYS A 39 -3.19 19.72 11.64
C LYS A 39 -1.70 19.36 11.72
N LYS A 40 -1.28 18.59 12.73
CA LYS A 40 0.11 18.11 12.91
C LYS A 40 0.27 16.64 12.55
N TYR A 41 -0.69 16.06 11.84
CA TYR A 41 -0.69 14.65 11.47
C TYR A 41 -0.83 14.46 9.95
N LEU A 42 0.01 13.58 9.39
CA LEU A 42 -0.07 13.17 8.00
C LEU A 42 -0.05 11.63 7.90
N PRO A 43 -1.07 10.96 7.33
CA PRO A 43 -1.00 9.53 7.09
C PRO A 43 0.07 9.20 6.04
N CYS A 44 0.76 8.08 6.20
CA CYS A 44 1.78 7.63 5.26
C CYS A 44 1.20 7.43 3.86
N PHE A 45 1.75 8.15 2.90
CA PHE A 45 1.28 8.12 1.52
C PHE A 45 1.42 6.76 0.86
N ALA A 46 2.59 6.14 1.00
CA ALA A 46 2.85 4.78 0.51
C ALA A 46 1.85 3.78 1.10
N HIS A 47 1.57 3.90 2.40
CA HIS A 47 0.61 3.03 3.06
C HIS A 47 -0.82 3.27 2.57
N THR A 48 -1.19 4.53 2.32
CA THR A 48 -2.50 4.91 1.77
C THR A 48 -2.70 4.31 0.37
N ILE A 49 -1.71 4.40 -0.53
CA ILE A 49 -1.76 3.74 -1.85
C ILE A 49 -1.90 2.23 -1.68
N ASN A 50 -1.12 1.62 -0.79
CA ASN A 50 -1.19 0.18 -0.56
C ASN A 50 -2.57 -0.27 -0.07
N ILE A 51 -3.24 0.52 0.79
CA ILE A 51 -4.63 0.25 1.19
C ILE A 51 -5.56 0.32 -0.02
N VAL A 52 -5.50 1.39 -0.82
CA VAL A 52 -6.36 1.55 -2.01
C VAL A 52 -6.20 0.38 -2.97
N VAL A 53 -4.95 -0.01 -3.27
CA VAL A 53 -4.64 -1.16 -4.12
C VAL A 53 -5.15 -2.47 -3.51
N LYS A 54 -4.97 -2.68 -2.19
CA LYS A 54 -5.49 -3.88 -1.51
C LYS A 54 -7.01 -3.98 -1.62
N GLU A 55 -7.74 -2.88 -1.47
CA GLU A 55 -9.19 -2.88 -1.65
C GLU A 55 -9.57 -3.13 -3.12
N ALA A 56 -8.88 -2.52 -4.07
CA ALA A 56 -9.09 -2.78 -5.49
C ALA A 56 -8.85 -4.25 -5.87
N LEU A 57 -7.84 -4.91 -5.28
CA LEU A 57 -7.55 -6.33 -5.49
C LEU A 57 -8.63 -7.27 -4.91
N LYS A 58 -9.48 -6.79 -3.99
CA LYS A 58 -10.60 -7.58 -3.46
C LYS A 58 -11.80 -7.60 -4.40
N LEU A 59 -11.87 -6.68 -5.38
CA LEU A 59 -12.96 -6.64 -6.35
C LEU A 59 -13.08 -8.00 -7.07
N PRO A 60 -14.28 -8.58 -7.21
CA PRO A 60 -14.45 -9.94 -7.74
C PRO A 60 -13.80 -10.16 -9.11
N CYS A 61 -13.93 -9.17 -10.02
CA CYS A 61 -13.35 -9.22 -11.36
C CYS A 61 -11.81 -9.31 -11.34
N VAL A 62 -11.17 -8.54 -10.46
CA VAL A 62 -9.70 -8.53 -10.30
C VAL A 62 -9.23 -9.76 -9.53
N LYS A 63 -9.94 -10.13 -8.46
CA LYS A 63 -9.61 -11.26 -7.58
C LYS A 63 -9.56 -12.57 -8.36
N ALA A 64 -10.48 -12.80 -9.29
CA ALA A 64 -10.49 -14.01 -10.13
C ALA A 64 -9.22 -14.13 -10.98
N ALA A 65 -8.77 -13.03 -11.61
CA ALA A 65 -7.54 -13.01 -12.39
C ALA A 65 -6.31 -13.20 -11.50
N VAL A 66 -6.25 -12.52 -10.35
CA VAL A 66 -5.14 -12.61 -9.39
C VAL A 66 -4.98 -14.03 -8.85
N VAL A 67 -6.08 -14.74 -8.57
CA VAL A 67 -6.04 -16.14 -8.10
C VAL A 67 -5.39 -17.04 -9.15
N LYS A 68 -5.81 -16.97 -10.42
CA LYS A 68 -5.22 -17.77 -11.50
C LYS A 68 -3.73 -17.50 -11.67
N VAL A 69 -3.32 -16.23 -11.66
CA VAL A 69 -1.90 -15.86 -11.75
C VAL A 69 -1.13 -16.40 -10.55
N ARG A 70 -1.69 -16.33 -9.34
CA ARG A 70 -1.07 -16.88 -8.13
C ARG A 70 -0.90 -18.38 -8.21
N GLU A 71 -1.87 -19.12 -8.73
CA GLU A 71 -1.78 -20.58 -8.92
C GLU A 71 -0.64 -20.95 -9.87
N ILE A 72 -0.50 -20.22 -10.99
CA ILE A 72 0.62 -20.42 -11.94
C ILE A 72 1.95 -20.15 -11.23
N VAL A 73 2.08 -19.01 -10.55
CA VAL A 73 3.31 -18.65 -9.82
C VAL A 73 3.62 -19.68 -8.73
N LEU A 74 2.60 -20.16 -8.03
CA LEU A 74 2.73 -21.17 -6.98
C LEU A 74 3.18 -22.52 -7.54
N TRP A 75 2.66 -22.93 -8.71
CA TRP A 75 3.07 -24.16 -9.39
C TRP A 75 4.58 -24.17 -9.69
N PHE A 76 5.11 -23.03 -10.16
CA PHE A 76 6.55 -22.88 -10.33
C PHE A 76 7.26 -22.90 -8.97
N LYS A 77 6.86 -22.06 -8.01
CA LYS A 77 7.53 -21.95 -6.69
C LYS A 77 7.59 -23.26 -5.90
N ASN A 78 6.59 -24.12 -6.03
CA ASN A 78 6.51 -25.37 -5.29
C ASN A 78 7.38 -26.49 -5.89
N SER A 79 8.00 -26.29 -7.05
CA SER A 79 8.90 -27.27 -7.64
C SER A 79 10.19 -26.67 -8.17
N VAL A 80 11.30 -27.16 -7.65
CA VAL A 80 12.65 -26.78 -8.08
C VAL A 80 12.88 -27.08 -9.56
N VAL A 81 12.37 -28.21 -10.05
CA VAL A 81 12.52 -28.63 -11.46
C VAL A 81 11.80 -27.66 -12.41
N GLN A 82 10.62 -27.17 -12.01
CA GLN A 82 9.81 -26.26 -12.81
C GLN A 82 10.41 -24.86 -12.76
N MET A 83 10.87 -24.40 -11.59
CA MET A 83 11.64 -23.15 -11.47
C MET A 83 12.89 -23.17 -12.34
N ASP A 84 13.66 -24.24 -12.33
CA ASP A 84 14.89 -24.32 -13.13
C ASP A 84 14.61 -24.33 -14.64
N LYS A 85 13.50 -24.96 -15.07
CA LYS A 85 13.02 -24.86 -16.46
C LYS A 85 12.65 -23.42 -16.81
N LEU A 86 11.92 -22.72 -15.92
CA LEU A 86 11.53 -21.33 -16.12
C LEU A 86 12.77 -20.42 -16.22
N ARG A 87 13.74 -20.58 -15.32
CA ARG A 87 15.02 -19.85 -15.34
C ARG A 87 15.79 -20.03 -16.63
N LYS A 88 15.91 -21.28 -17.12
CA LYS A 88 16.59 -21.58 -18.39
C LYS A 88 15.92 -20.89 -19.58
N ILE A 89 14.58 -20.81 -19.58
CA ILE A 89 13.81 -20.10 -20.62
C ILE A 89 14.01 -18.58 -20.49
N GLN A 90 13.96 -18.03 -19.28
CA GLN A 90 14.19 -16.60 -19.04
C GLN A 90 15.60 -16.17 -19.46
N MET A 91 16.63 -16.97 -19.17
CA MET A 91 18.00 -16.76 -19.63
C MET A 91 18.10 -16.79 -21.15
N ARG A 92 17.47 -17.76 -21.81
CA ARG A 92 17.45 -17.85 -23.29
C ARG A 92 16.80 -16.62 -23.93
N ASN A 93 15.76 -16.08 -23.29
CA ASN A 93 15.02 -14.93 -23.79
C ASN A 93 15.54 -13.58 -23.26
N ASN A 94 16.67 -13.57 -22.54
CA ASN A 94 17.28 -12.38 -21.95
C ASN A 94 16.34 -11.57 -21.04
N VAL A 95 15.45 -12.25 -20.30
CA VAL A 95 14.50 -11.64 -19.36
C VAL A 95 15.10 -11.69 -17.94
N PRO A 96 15.27 -10.54 -17.25
CA PRO A 96 15.83 -10.51 -15.91
C PRO A 96 14.86 -11.08 -14.86
N GLU A 97 15.41 -11.77 -13.86
CA GLU A 97 14.67 -12.09 -12.63
C GLU A 97 14.49 -10.77 -11.84
N ASP A 98 13.25 -10.30 -11.73
CA ASP A 98 12.98 -8.95 -11.26
C ASP A 98 12.51 -8.88 -9.78
N PRO A 99 13.30 -8.28 -8.86
CA PRO A 99 12.90 -8.02 -7.47
C PRO A 99 12.37 -6.57 -7.21
N ARG A 100 12.11 -5.74 -8.23
CA ARG A 100 12.24 -4.25 -8.20
C ARG A 100 11.14 -3.39 -7.55
N PHE A 101 10.18 -3.88 -6.78
CA PHE A 101 9.25 -2.96 -6.09
C PHE A 101 9.82 -2.31 -4.80
N LYS A 102 11.11 -2.48 -4.50
CA LYS A 102 11.66 -2.16 -3.16
C LYS A 102 11.84 -0.67 -2.85
N ASN A 103 11.97 0.22 -3.84
CA ASN A 103 12.37 1.62 -3.59
C ASN A 103 11.49 2.62 -4.34
N LEU A 104 10.29 2.90 -3.81
CA LEU A 104 9.49 4.05 -4.20
C LEU A 104 9.69 5.13 -3.13
N HIS A 105 10.46 6.18 -3.44
CA HIS A 105 10.81 7.23 -2.48
C HIS A 105 9.90 8.46 -2.66
N PHE A 106 9.14 8.80 -1.62
CA PHE A 106 8.27 9.97 -1.59
C PHE A 106 8.90 11.04 -0.69
N GLN A 107 9.41 12.12 -1.28
CA GLN A 107 10.23 13.12 -0.57
C GLN A 107 9.45 14.35 -0.10
N ASP A 108 8.35 14.71 -0.78
CA ASP A 108 7.58 15.93 -0.50
C ASP A 108 6.28 15.60 0.24
N ALA A 109 6.18 16.06 1.49
CA ALA A 109 5.04 15.81 2.36
C ALA A 109 3.76 16.53 1.90
N GLY A 110 3.86 17.75 1.37
CA GLY A 110 2.70 18.52 0.89
C GLY A 110 2.15 17.97 -0.42
N ALA A 111 3.00 17.46 -1.30
CA ALA A 111 2.60 16.75 -2.51
C ALA A 111 1.90 15.43 -2.17
N CYS A 112 2.41 14.69 -1.17
CA CYS A 112 1.76 13.51 -0.64
C CYS A 112 0.37 13.83 -0.10
N GLU A 113 0.22 14.87 0.71
CA GLU A 113 -1.07 15.29 1.25
C GLU A 113 -2.09 15.59 0.14
N ARG A 114 -1.72 16.41 -0.85
CA ARG A 114 -2.59 16.72 -2.00
C ARG A 114 -2.98 15.48 -2.78
N ALA A 115 -2.05 14.55 -2.98
CA ALA A 115 -2.32 13.29 -3.67
C ALA A 115 -3.30 12.41 -2.88
N ILE A 116 -3.16 12.32 -1.54
CA ILE A 116 -4.11 11.61 -0.67
C ILE A 116 -5.50 12.23 -0.76
N GLN A 117 -5.61 13.55 -0.69
CA GLN A 117 -6.90 14.23 -0.80
C GLN A 117 -7.54 13.97 -2.15
N LYS A 118 -6.77 14.05 -3.24
CA LYS A 118 -7.29 13.75 -4.58
C LYS A 118 -7.78 12.30 -4.71
N LEU A 119 -7.04 11.33 -4.16
CA LEU A 119 -7.46 9.93 -4.12
C LEU A 119 -8.78 9.75 -3.35
N LYS A 120 -8.91 10.38 -2.18
CA LYS A 120 -10.15 10.34 -1.39
C LYS A 120 -11.32 10.91 -2.17
N THR A 121 -11.16 12.06 -2.82
CA THR A 121 -12.18 12.66 -3.66
C THR A 121 -12.58 11.74 -4.81
N MET A 122 -11.61 11.17 -5.53
CA MET A 122 -11.88 10.25 -6.64
C MET A 122 -12.66 9.01 -6.19
N VAL A 123 -12.33 8.43 -5.03
CA VAL A 123 -13.06 7.28 -4.49
C VAL A 123 -14.51 7.66 -4.14
N ILE A 124 -14.72 8.81 -3.49
CA ILE A 124 -16.05 9.28 -3.10
C ILE A 124 -16.91 9.62 -4.32
N GLU A 125 -16.33 10.24 -5.36
CA GLU A 125 -17.01 10.53 -6.63
C GLU A 125 -17.49 9.25 -7.33
N GLN A 126 -16.72 8.15 -7.26
CA GLN A 126 -17.13 6.85 -7.82
C GLN A 126 -18.23 6.16 -7.00
N LEU A 127 -18.34 6.46 -5.69
CA LEU A 127 -19.39 5.92 -4.82
C LEU A 127 -20.72 6.67 -4.95
N ASN A 128 -20.68 7.96 -5.29
CA ASN A 128 -21.85 8.84 -5.37
C ASN A 128 -22.40 9.03 -6.79
N SER A 129 -21.79 8.45 -7.83
CA SER A 129 -22.35 8.51 -9.18
C SER A 129 -23.63 7.67 -9.29
N PRO A 130 -24.70 8.16 -9.95
CA PRO A 130 -26.02 7.50 -10.01
C PRO A 130 -26.03 6.15 -10.76
N THR A 131 -24.91 5.76 -11.36
CA THR A 131 -24.67 4.42 -11.88
C THR A 131 -23.26 3.98 -11.49
N PRO A 132 -23.07 2.85 -10.78
CA PRO A 132 -21.74 2.31 -10.56
C PRO A 132 -21.16 1.87 -11.92
N LYS A 133 -20.25 2.67 -12.49
CA LYS A 133 -19.54 2.35 -13.74
C LYS A 133 -18.51 1.22 -13.60
N PHE A 134 -18.71 0.30 -12.65
CA PHE A 134 -17.91 -0.92 -12.50
C PHE A 134 -18.54 -2.15 -13.17
N PHE A 135 -19.66 -1.98 -13.87
CA PHE A 135 -20.33 -3.06 -14.59
C PHE A 135 -20.52 -2.69 -16.06
N ALA A 136 -19.50 -2.96 -16.85
CA ALA A 136 -19.58 -3.32 -18.26
C ALA A 136 -18.44 -4.30 -18.55
#